data_AF-A0A1I2AQ61-F1
#
_entry.id   AF-A0A1I2AQ61-F1
#
_cell.length_a   1.000
_cell.length_b   1.000
_cell.length_c   1.000
_cell.angle_alpha   90.00
_cell.angle_beta   90.00
_cell.angle_gamma   90.00
#
_symmetry.space_group_name_H-M   'P 1'
#
loop_
_entity.id
_entity.type
_entity.pdbx_description
1 polymer ?
#
loop_
_entity_poly.entity_id
_entity_poly.type
_entity_poly.pdbx_seq_one_letter_code
_entity_poly.pdbx_strand_id
1 'polypeptide(L)'
;MRLGEVPVVLGSGAGRMLRVFDRRVDGKALLLAPADAEHLRDAETGSLWDFRGCAVEGPQATAMGLHALGRPEWPRRACRAHAAGFKSGSEPLCSIIVM
;
A
#
# COMPACT_ATOMS: atom_id res chain seq x y z
N MET A 1 -7.68 7.53 8.37
CA MET A 1 -8.79 8.33 7.79
C MET A 1 -9.92 7.44 7.22
N ARG A 2 -11.14 8.00 7.06
CA ARG A 2 -12.26 7.39 6.31
C ARG A 2 -12.84 8.39 5.30
N LEU A 3 -13.34 7.90 4.16
CA LEU A 3 -14.20 8.64 3.21
C LEU A 3 -15.57 7.94 3.17
N GLY A 4 -16.54 8.51 3.88
CA GLY A 4 -17.79 7.80 4.20
C GLY A 4 -17.50 6.49 4.95
N GLU A 5 -18.01 5.37 4.42
CA GLU A 5 -17.76 4.03 4.97
C GLU A 5 -16.45 3.39 4.52
N VAL A 6 -15.67 4.04 3.65
CA VAL A 6 -14.44 3.48 3.11
C VAL A 6 -13.26 3.91 3.98
N PRO A 7 -12.58 2.99 4.69
CA PRO A 7 -11.36 3.32 5.39
C PRO A 7 -10.25 3.51 4.35
N VAL A 8 -9.56 4.64 4.41
CA VAL A 8 -8.57 4.97 3.38
C VAL A 8 -7.19 5.25 3.96
N VAL A 9 -6.18 4.99 3.12
CA VAL A 9 -4.81 5.46 3.31
C VAL A 9 -4.39 6.32 2.11
N LEU A 10 -3.68 7.40 2.41
CA LEU A 10 -3.13 8.33 1.44
C LEU A 10 -1.63 8.11 1.33
N GLY A 11 -1.16 7.87 0.11
CA GLY A 11 0.26 7.88 -0.21
C GLY A 11 0.59 9.11 -1.03
N SER A 12 1.64 9.85 -0.64
CA SER A 12 2.33 10.79 -1.52
C SER A 12 3.79 10.36 -1.71
N GLY A 13 4.29 10.46 -2.94
CA GLY A 13 5.68 10.15 -3.26
C GLY A 13 6.37 11.36 -3.87
N ALA A 14 7.68 11.51 -3.67
CA ALA A 14 8.44 12.68 -4.13
C ALA A 14 8.24 12.91 -5.65
N GLY A 15 7.44 13.92 -6.02
CA GLY A 15 7.09 14.24 -7.41
C GLY A 15 6.04 13.30 -8.04
N ARG A 16 5.46 12.36 -7.29
CA ARG A 16 4.40 11.46 -7.75
C ARG A 16 3.02 11.97 -7.32
N MET A 17 2.03 11.66 -8.16
CA MET A 17 0.63 11.99 -7.90
C MET A 17 0.14 11.32 -6.61
N LEU A 18 -0.65 12.06 -5.82
CA LEU A 18 -1.33 11.57 -4.62
C LEU A 18 -2.12 10.30 -4.97
N ARG A 19 -2.03 9.27 -4.13
CA ARG A 19 -2.80 8.04 -4.27
C ARG A 19 -3.66 7.81 -3.04
N VAL A 20 -4.86 7.31 -3.27
CA VAL A 20 -5.80 6.93 -2.22
C VAL A 20 -6.15 5.46 -2.40
N PHE A 21 -6.05 4.69 -1.34
CA PHE A 21 -6.41 3.27 -1.35
C PHE A 21 -7.49 3.00 -0.31
N ASP A 22 -8.50 2.17 -0.63
CA ASP A 22 -9.25 1.44 0.38
C ASP A 22 -8.27 0.48 1.07
N ARG A 23 -8.13 0.64 2.39
CA ARG A 23 -7.20 -0.15 3.20
C ARG A 23 -7.79 -1.48 3.67
N ARG A 24 -8.87 -1.97 3.05
CA ARG A 24 -9.43 -3.30 3.33
C ARG A 24 -8.75 -4.39 2.53
N VAL A 25 -8.46 -5.49 3.20
CA VAL A 25 -8.10 -6.78 2.59
C VAL A 25 -9.05 -7.81 3.15
N ASP A 26 -9.69 -8.58 2.27
CA ASP A 26 -10.72 -9.57 2.64
C ASP A 26 -11.79 -8.98 3.59
N GLY A 27 -12.19 -7.73 3.32
CA GLY A 27 -13.19 -6.98 4.11
C GLY A 27 -12.67 -6.38 5.43
N LYS A 28 -11.47 -6.74 5.89
CA LYS A 28 -10.87 -6.22 7.13
C LYS A 28 -9.99 -5.00 6.86
N ALA A 29 -10.21 -3.92 7.59
CA ALA A 29 -9.45 -2.69 7.45
C ALA A 29 -8.09 -2.77 8.17
N LEU A 30 -6.98 -2.65 7.45
CA LEU A 30 -5.61 -2.79 7.96
C LEU A 30 -5.13 -1.58 8.77
N LEU A 31 -4.34 -1.77 9.83
CA LEU A 31 -3.79 -0.68 10.64
C LEU A 31 -2.41 -0.26 10.11
N LEU A 32 -2.43 0.50 9.01
CA LEU A 32 -1.21 0.90 8.30
C LEU A 32 -0.56 2.13 8.94
N ALA A 33 0.74 2.07 9.19
CA ALA A 33 1.59 3.18 9.59
C ALA A 33 2.83 3.28 8.68
N PRO A 34 3.44 4.46 8.50
CA PRO A 34 4.69 4.57 7.76
C PRO A 34 5.78 3.70 8.40
N ALA A 35 6.43 2.87 7.60
CA ALA A 35 7.61 2.10 8.02
C ALA A 35 8.89 2.84 7.61
N ASP A 36 8.89 3.38 6.40
CA ASP A 36 9.91 4.24 5.85
C ASP A 36 9.27 5.18 4.80
N ALA A 37 10.08 5.81 3.96
CA ALA A 37 9.60 6.72 2.92
C ALA A 37 8.68 6.02 1.90
N GLU A 38 8.95 4.77 1.54
CA GLU A 38 8.30 4.05 0.44
C GLU A 38 7.33 2.96 0.90
N HIS A 39 7.36 2.61 2.18
CA HIS A 39 6.61 1.50 2.73
C HIS A 39 5.71 1.85 3.91
N LEU A 40 4.59 1.13 3.97
CA LEU A 40 3.65 1.07 5.08
C LEU A 40 3.78 -0.28 5.79
N ARG A 41 3.70 -0.29 7.11
CA ARG A 41 3.60 -1.51 7.90
C ARG A 41 2.22 -1.62 8.53
N ASP A 42 1.60 -2.79 8.38
CA ASP A 42 0.39 -3.14 9.13
C ASP A 42 0.77 -3.52 10.56
N ALA A 43 0.28 -2.76 11.53
CA ALA A 43 0.60 -2.95 12.94
C ALA A 43 0.07 -4.29 13.49
N GLU A 44 -0.99 -4.86 12.89
CA GLU A 44 -1.55 -6.12 13.37
C GLU A 44 -0.79 -7.34 12.86
N THR A 45 -0.49 -7.39 11.55
CA THR A 45 0.12 -8.58 10.93
C THR A 45 1.63 -8.46 10.74
N GLY A 46 2.19 -7.25 10.88
CA GLY A 46 3.57 -6.95 10.55
C GLY A 46 3.88 -6.95 9.05
N SER A 47 2.88 -7.10 8.18
CA SER A 47 3.10 -7.06 6.73
C SER A 47 3.56 -5.70 6.25
N LEU A 48 4.52 -5.70 5.34
CA LEU A 48 5.06 -4.50 4.70
C LEU A 48 4.39 -4.32 3.34
N TRP A 49 3.97 -3.10 3.05
CA TRP A 49 3.21 -2.70 1.87
C TRP A 49 3.92 -1.57 1.16
N ASP A 50 4.01 -1.62 -0.16
CA ASP A 50 4.62 -0.55 -0.95
C ASP A 50 3.63 0.57 -1.31
N PHE A 51 4.14 1.63 -1.94
CA PHE A 51 3.34 2.77 -2.44
C PHE A 51 2.29 2.41 -3.52
N ARG A 52 2.31 1.18 -4.02
CA ARG A 52 1.34 0.66 -5.00
C ARG A 52 0.24 -0.13 -4.29
N GLY A 53 0.29 -0.26 -2.96
CA GLY A 53 -0.67 -1.04 -2.22
C GLY A 53 -0.44 -2.54 -2.37
N CYS A 54 0.77 -2.99 -2.73
CA CYS A 54 1.11 -4.40 -2.74
C CYS A 54 1.85 -4.77 -1.45
N ALA A 55 1.41 -5.84 -0.79
CA ALA A 55 2.18 -6.44 0.29
C ALA A 55 3.43 -7.09 -0.29
N VAL A 56 4.60 -6.61 0.13
CA VAL A 56 5.91 -7.09 -0.31
C VAL A 56 6.54 -8.05 0.70
N GLU A 57 6.12 -7.99 1.97
CA GLU A 57 6.60 -8.88 3.03
C GLU A 57 5.50 -9.27 4.02
N GLY A 58 5.74 -10.36 4.75
CA GLY A 58 4.90 -10.83 5.84
C GLY A 58 3.66 -11.63 5.41
N PRO A 59 2.73 -11.90 6.34
CA PRO A 59 1.60 -12.81 6.13
C PRO A 59 0.68 -12.44 4.96
N GLN A 60 0.59 -11.15 4.61
CA GLN A 60 -0.25 -10.64 3.53
C GLN A 60 0.45 -10.62 2.16
N ALA A 61 1.72 -11.04 2.03
CA ALA A 61 2.46 -10.97 0.75
C ALA A 61 1.80 -11.77 -0.41
N THR A 62 0.89 -12.69 -0.10
CA THR A 62 0.12 -13.46 -1.10
C THR A 62 -1.32 -12.97 -1.32
N ALA A 63 -1.75 -11.97 -0.55
CA ALA A 63 -3.08 -11.40 -0.56
C ALA A 63 -3.33 -10.53 -1.81
N MET A 64 -4.56 -10.01 -1.93
CA MET A 64 -4.84 -8.96 -2.92
C MET A 64 -4.15 -7.66 -2.52
N GLY A 65 -3.80 -6.85 -3.52
CA GLY A 65 -3.35 -5.49 -3.27
C GLY A 65 -4.49 -4.63 -2.73
N LEU A 66 -4.13 -3.53 -2.06
CA LEU A 66 -5.07 -2.50 -1.66
C LEU A 66 -5.80 -1.94 -2.89
N HIS A 67 -7.09 -1.67 -2.75
CA HIS A 67 -7.89 -1.18 -3.86
C HIS A 67 -7.67 0.32 -4.04
N ALA A 68 -7.03 0.73 -5.13
CA ALA A 68 -6.82 2.15 -5.45
C ALA A 68 -8.15 2.82 -5.83
N LEU A 69 -8.57 3.83 -5.08
CA LEU A 69 -9.80 4.55 -5.39
C LEU A 69 -9.65 5.32 -6.71
N GLY A 70 -10.61 5.15 -7.62
CA GLY A 70 -10.60 5.76 -8.95
C GLY A 70 -9.84 4.97 -10.02
N ARG A 71 -9.38 3.74 -9.73
CA ARG A 71 -8.85 2.79 -10.71
C ARG A 71 -9.41 1.38 -10.47
N PRO A 72 -9.41 0.49 -11.49
CA PRO A 72 -9.76 -0.91 -11.25
C PRO A 72 -8.80 -1.56 -10.26
N GLU A 73 -9.32 -2.53 -9.52
CA GLU A 73 -8.60 -3.32 -8.52
C GLU A 73 -7.31 -3.95 -9.08
N TRP A 74 -6.24 -3.99 -8.28
CA TRP A 74 -5.01 -4.67 -8.69
C TRP A 74 -5.12 -6.18 -8.39
N PRO A 75 -5.21 -7.04 -9.42
CA PRO A 75 -5.32 -8.48 -9.19
C PRO A 75 -4.02 -9.03 -8.58
N ARG A 76 -4.11 -10.11 -7.78
CA ARG A 76 -2.95 -10.75 -7.11
C ARG A 76 -1.73 -10.96 -8.02
N ARG A 77 -1.98 -11.31 -9.28
CA ARG A 77 -0.96 -11.50 -10.33
C ARG A 77 -0.15 -10.23 -10.63
N ALA A 78 -0.76 -9.05 -10.56
CA ALA A 78 -0.07 -7.78 -10.73
C ALA A 78 0.90 -7.49 -9.57
N CYS A 79 0.51 -7.73 -8.32
CA CYS A 79 1.41 -7.58 -7.17
C CYS A 79 2.54 -8.62 -7.17
N ARG A 80 2.29 -9.87 -7.57
CA ARG A 80 3.36 -10.88 -7.68
C ARG A 80 4.38 -10.58 -8.77
N ALA A 81 3.92 -10.19 -9.96
CA ALA A 81 4.81 -9.74 -11.03
C ALA A 81 5.66 -8.55 -10.57
N HIS A 82 5.12 -7.73 -9.67
CA HIS A 82 5.85 -6.61 -9.11
C HIS A 82 6.94 -7.00 -8.12
N ALA A 83 6.60 -7.84 -7.14
CA ALA A 83 7.54 -8.29 -6.12
C ALA A 83 8.76 -8.97 -6.76
N ALA A 84 8.56 -9.66 -7.89
CA ALA A 84 9.63 -10.29 -8.66
C ALA A 84 10.57 -9.32 -9.41
N GLY A 85 10.20 -8.05 -9.54
CA GLY A 85 10.94 -7.04 -10.33
C GLY A 85 11.58 -5.91 -9.51
N PHE A 86 11.58 -5.97 -8.18
CA PHE A 86 12.11 -4.90 -7.34
C PHE A 86 13.66 -4.87 -7.35
N LYS A 87 14.24 -3.93 -8.11
CA LYS A 87 15.62 -3.49 -7.93
C LYS A 87 15.58 -2.15 -7.19
N SER A 88 16.04 -2.15 -5.94
CA SER A 88 16.32 -0.96 -5.13
C SER A 88 17.31 -0.07 -5.89
N GLY A 89 16.82 0.99 -6.52
CA GLY A 89 17.61 2.05 -7.14
C GLY A 89 17.22 3.39 -6.51
N SER A 90 18.23 4.15 -6.12
CA SER A 90 18.20 5.39 -5.32
C SER A 90 17.24 6.51 -5.76
N GLU A 91 16.83 7.36 -4.79
CA GLU A 91 16.11 8.67 -4.85
C GLU A 91 14.56 8.65 -4.90
N PRO A 92 13.81 9.70 -4.46
CA PRO A 92 13.92 10.67 -3.36
C PRO A 92 12.85 10.40 -2.25
N LEU A 93 12.88 11.14 -1.13
CA LEU A 93 12.02 10.94 0.06
C LEU A 93 10.50 10.97 -0.24
N CYS A 94 9.87 9.81 -0.43
CA CYS A 94 8.41 9.67 -0.38
C CYS A 94 7.91 9.97 1.05
N SER A 95 6.81 10.71 1.19
CA SER A 95 6.23 11.08 2.48
C SER A 95 4.84 10.48 2.58
N ILE A 96 4.72 9.42 3.37
CA ILE A 96 3.45 8.75 3.59
C ILE A 96 2.74 9.41 4.76
N ILE A 97 1.61 10.05 4.48
CA ILE A 97 0.81 10.73 5.49
C ILE A 97 -0.31 9.80 5.90
N VAL A 98 -0.20 9.23 7.09
CA VAL A 98 -1.30 8.53 7.76
C VAL A 98 -1.93 9.54 8.73
N MET A 99 -3.08 10.10 8.34
CA MET A 99 -3.95 10.90 9.23
C MET A 99 -5.04 10.05 9.86
#